data_AF-A0A523IDQ9-F1
#
_entry.id   AF-A0A523IDQ9-F1
#
_cell.length_a   1.000
_cell.length_b   1.000
_cell.length_c   1.000
_cell.angle_alpha   90.00
_cell.angle_beta   90.00
_cell.angle_gamma   90.00
#
_symmetry.space_group_name_H-M   'P 1'
#
loop_
_entity.id
_entity.type
_entity.pdbx_description
1 polymer ?
#
loop_
_entity_poly.entity_id
_entity_poly.type
_entity_poly.pdbx_seq_one_letter_code
_entity_poly.pdbx_strand_id
1 'polypeptide(L)'
;MKTVINKTRKPLRIPLPGGKALFLGITQEAKIRDDALEHAPVKKLLEMGDIEVFDGPSPKHGSAGGGGMHRNEGGQRFGGRGKMQTGDR
;
A
#
# COMPACT_ATOMS: atom_id res chain seq x y z
N MET A 1 -2.25 7.36 -17.06
CA MET A 1 -2.48 6.91 -15.67
C MET A 1 -3.65 5.97 -15.68
N LYS A 2 -3.51 4.78 -15.11
CA LYS A 2 -4.48 3.69 -15.22
C LYS A 2 -4.85 3.22 -13.83
N THR A 3 -6.07 2.70 -13.68
CA THR A 3 -6.49 2.10 -12.40
C THR A 3 -6.43 0.58 -12.52
N VAL A 4 -5.85 -0.10 -11.53
CA VAL A 4 -5.83 -1.56 -11.46
C VAL A 4 -6.64 -2.03 -10.26
N ILE A 5 -7.47 -3.05 -10.43
CA ILE A 5 -8.25 -3.69 -9.37
C ILE A 5 -7.76 -5.13 -9.14
N ASN A 6 -7.72 -5.53 -7.87
CA ASN A 6 -7.48 -6.92 -7.49
C ASN A 6 -8.80 -7.70 -7.49
N LYS A 7 -8.91 -8.69 -8.38
CA LYS A 7 -10.08 -9.59 -8.43
C LYS A 7 -9.99 -10.79 -7.50
N THR A 8 -8.82 -11.01 -6.91
CA THR A 8 -8.58 -12.15 -6.03
C THR A 8 -9.08 -11.88 -4.61
N ARG A 9 -9.35 -12.96 -3.86
CA ARG A 9 -9.69 -12.92 -2.43
C ARG A 9 -8.44 -12.83 -1.53
N LYS A 10 -7.28 -12.50 -2.10
CA LYS A 10 -6.00 -12.40 -1.38
C LYS A 10 -5.37 -11.04 -1.64
N PRO A 11 -4.67 -10.44 -0.66
CA PRO A 11 -3.89 -9.24 -0.94
C PRO A 11 -2.75 -9.56 -1.91
N LEU A 12 -2.50 -8.68 -2.87
CA LEU A 12 -1.45 -8.81 -3.88
C LEU A 12 -0.38 -7.74 -3.67
N ARG A 13 0.89 -8.16 -3.78
CA ARG A 13 2.04 -7.26 -3.81
C ARG A 13 2.67 -7.33 -5.20
N ILE A 14 2.63 -6.21 -5.91
CA ILE A 14 3.03 -6.13 -7.31
C ILE A 14 4.29 -5.26 -7.43
N PRO A 15 5.43 -5.82 -7.85
CA PRO A 15 6.64 -5.03 -8.07
C PRO A 15 6.49 -4.13 -9.30
N LEU A 16 6.77 -2.85 -9.09
CA LEU A 16 6.74 -1.77 -10.09
C LEU A 16 8.17 -1.37 -10.50
N PRO A 17 8.34 -0.72 -11.66
CA PRO A 17 9.63 -0.18 -12.07
C PRO A 17 10.19 0.82 -11.04
N GLY A 18 11.51 0.83 -10.90
CA GLY A 18 12.22 1.69 -9.92
C GLY A 18 12.26 1.14 -8.49
N GLY A 19 12.10 -0.18 -8.32
CA GLY A 19 12.18 -0.84 -7.01
C GLY A 19 10.98 -0.60 -6.09
N LYS A 20 9.92 0.02 -6.61
CA LYS A 20 8.68 0.28 -5.88
C LYS A 20 7.79 -0.95 -5.90
N ALA A 21 6.86 -1.04 -4.96
CA ALA A 21 5.84 -2.10 -4.96
C ALA A 21 4.46 -1.48 -4.72
N LEU A 22 3.48 -1.91 -5.51
CA LEU A 22 2.08 -1.63 -5.30
C LEU A 22 1.49 -2.72 -4.40
N PHE A 23 0.83 -2.32 -3.32
CA PHE A 23 0.05 -3.22 -2.51
C PHE A 23 -1.43 -3.03 -2.85
N LEU A 24 -2.07 -4.09 -3.32
CA LEU A 24 -3.51 -4.15 -3.54
C LEU A 24 -4.13 -5.05 -2.48
N GLY A 25 -4.98 -4.50 -1.62
CA GLY A 25 -5.79 -5.32 -0.72
C GLY A 25 -6.80 -6.19 -1.46
N ILE A 26 -7.54 -7.01 -0.71
CA ILE A 26 -8.60 -7.86 -1.24
C ILE A 26 -9.67 -6.96 -1.87
N THR A 27 -10.03 -7.19 -3.13
CA THR A 27 -11.03 -6.39 -3.86
C THR A 27 -10.73 -4.88 -3.91
N GLN A 28 -9.47 -4.48 -3.67
CA GLN A 28 -9.06 -3.09 -3.72
C GLN A 28 -8.50 -2.70 -5.07
N GLU A 29 -8.58 -1.41 -5.34
CA GLU A 29 -8.06 -0.77 -6.54
C GLU A 29 -6.98 0.26 -6.21
N ALA A 30 -6.05 0.46 -7.12
CA ALA A 30 -5.05 1.52 -7.02
C ALA A 30 -4.65 2.06 -8.39
N LYS A 31 -4.17 3.30 -8.40
CA LYS A 31 -3.70 3.96 -9.62
C LYS A 31 -2.22 3.64 -9.85
N ILE A 32 -1.89 3.30 -11.08
CA ILE A 32 -0.52 3.09 -11.54
C ILE A 32 -0.22 3.90 -12.80
N ARG A 33 1.08 4.08 -13.05
CA ARG A 33 1.58 4.70 -14.28
C ARG A 33 1.46 3.74 -15.46
N ASP A 34 1.40 4.28 -16.67
CA ASP A 34 1.35 3.49 -17.90
C ASP A 34 2.65 2.67 -18.06
N ASP A 35 3.80 3.26 -17.69
CA ASP A 35 5.11 2.60 -17.63
C ASP A 35 5.12 1.31 -16.77
N ALA A 36 4.25 1.25 -15.75
CA ALA A 36 4.15 0.09 -14.88
C ALA A 36 3.37 -1.08 -15.52
N LEU A 37 2.44 -0.80 -16.44
CA LEU A 37 1.70 -1.85 -17.16
C LEU A 37 2.61 -2.67 -18.07
N GLU A 38 3.69 -2.08 -18.54
CA GLU A 38 4.64 -2.76 -19.41
C GLU A 38 5.54 -3.75 -18.67
N HIS A 39 5.59 -3.65 -17.34
CA HIS A 39 6.46 -4.42 -16.47
C HIS A 39 6.02 -5.91 -16.42
N ALA A 40 6.98 -6.83 -16.60
CA ALA A 40 6.74 -8.27 -16.66
C ALA A 40 5.82 -8.86 -15.54
N PRO A 41 5.99 -8.53 -14.24
CA PRO A 41 5.10 -9.03 -13.20
C PRO A 41 3.66 -8.50 -13.31
N VAL A 42 3.46 -7.28 -13.81
CA VAL A 42 2.11 -6.72 -14.01
C VAL A 42 1.42 -7.45 -15.17
N LYS A 43 2.14 -7.64 -16.28
CA LYS A 43 1.62 -8.41 -17.44
C LYS A 43 1.22 -9.83 -17.07
N LYS A 44 2.03 -10.53 -16.26
CA LYS A 44 1.69 -11.89 -15.79
C LYS A 44 0.38 -11.92 -15.00
N LEU A 45 0.18 -10.96 -14.09
CA LEU A 45 -1.04 -10.88 -13.30
C LEU A 45 -2.26 -10.51 -14.14
N LEU A 46 -2.07 -9.73 -15.21
CA LEU A 46 -3.11 -9.43 -16.19
C LEU A 46 -3.50 -10.66 -17.01
N GLU A 47 -2.50 -11.42 -17.49
CA GLU A 47 -2.73 -12.68 -18.20
C GLU A 47 -3.44 -13.71 -17.33
N MET A 48 -3.08 -13.80 -16.05
CA MET A 48 -3.76 -14.69 -15.10
C MET A 48 -5.19 -14.25 -14.78
N GLY A 49 -5.55 -13.00 -15.07
CA GLY A 49 -6.85 -12.41 -14.70
C GLY A 49 -6.98 -12.09 -13.20
N ASP A 50 -5.88 -12.15 -12.46
CA ASP A 50 -5.83 -11.80 -11.04
C ASP A 50 -6.04 -10.30 -10.81
N ILE A 51 -5.65 -9.48 -11.79
CA ILE A 51 -5.88 -8.03 -11.82
C ILE A 51 -6.53 -7.59 -13.12
N GLU A 52 -7.27 -6.49 -13.07
CA GLU A 52 -7.89 -5.86 -14.25
C GLU A 52 -7.54 -4.37 -14.31
N VAL A 53 -7.29 -3.85 -15.52
CA VAL A 53 -6.99 -2.43 -15.77
C VAL A 53 -8.22 -1.70 -16.27
N PHE A 54 -8.50 -0.53 -15.71
CA PHE A 54 -9.52 0.40 -16.14
C PHE A 54 -8.92 1.75 -16.56
N ASP A 55 -9.44 2.29 -17.65
CA ASP A 55 -9.09 3.61 -18.20
C ASP A 55 -9.99 4.76 -17.72
N GLY A 56 -11.01 4.46 -16.90
CA GLY A 56 -12.01 5.41 -16.43
C GLY A 56 -11.89 5.79 -14.95
N PRO A 57 -12.74 6.72 -14.47
CA PRO A 57 -12.91 6.93 -13.04
C PRO A 57 -13.34 5.62 -12.41
N SER A 58 -12.60 5.16 -11.41
CA SER A 58 -12.90 3.89 -10.79
C SER A 58 -14.30 3.89 -10.13
N PRO A 59 -15.06 2.78 -10.24
CA PRO A 59 -16.27 2.63 -9.43
C PRO A 59 -15.84 2.73 -7.96
N LYS A 60 -16.54 3.55 -7.16
CA LYS A 60 -16.15 3.86 -5.78
C LYS A 60 -16.16 2.62 -4.90
N HIS A 61 -15.11 1.81 -4.95
CA HIS A 61 -14.82 0.78 -3.95
C HIS A 61 -13.97 1.45 -2.87
N GLY A 62 -14.50 1.48 -1.64
CA GLY A 62 -13.98 2.27 -0.53
C GLY A 62 -12.44 2.29 -0.44
N SER A 63 -11.85 3.45 -0.69
CA SER A 63 -10.43 3.72 -0.51
C SER A 63 -10.06 3.60 0.97
N ALA A 64 -9.62 2.43 1.41
CA ALA A 64 -8.71 2.33 2.53
C ALA A 64 -7.28 2.42 1.98
N GLY A 65 -6.91 3.61 1.51
CA GLY A 65 -5.53 3.97 1.20
C GLY A 65 -4.74 4.14 2.48
N GLY A 66 -4.31 3.02 3.09
CA GLY A 66 -3.42 3.00 4.24
C GLY A 66 -1.96 3.01 3.81
N GLY A 67 -1.48 4.12 3.25
CA GLY A 67 -0.06 4.35 3.03
C GLY A 67 0.55 5.15 4.18
N GLY A 68 1.42 4.50 4.97
CA GLY A 68 2.20 5.08 6.09
C GLY A 68 1.44 5.01 7.41
N MET A 69 1.96 4.45 8.51
CA MET A 69 3.31 4.57 9.03
C MET A 69 3.96 3.21 9.29
N HIS A 70 5.09 2.98 8.63
CA HIS A 70 6.19 2.26 9.25
C HIS A 70 6.74 3.18 10.36
N ARG A 71 6.20 3.11 11.58
CA ARG A 71 6.90 3.69 12.75
C ARG A 71 8.10 2.80 13.05
N ASN A 72 9.20 3.07 12.37
CA ASN A 72 10.52 2.70 12.85
C ASN A 72 10.89 3.63 14.02
N GLU A 73 10.22 3.52 15.17
CA GLU A 73 10.80 4.06 16.41
C GLU A 73 11.81 3.06 16.98
N GLY A 74 12.84 2.81 16.17
CA GLY A 74 14.10 2.26 16.63
C GLY A 74 15.00 3.41 17.05
N GLY A 75 14.97 3.73 18.34
CA GLY A 75 16.11 4.33 19.04
C GLY A 75 16.18 5.85 19.07
N GLN A 76 15.61 6.45 20.12
CA GLN A 76 16.26 7.55 20.82
C GLN A 76 16.39 7.21 22.30
N ARG A 77 17.64 7.30 22.72
CA ARG A 77 18.21 6.86 23.98
C ARG A 77 17.76 7.78 25.13
N PHE A 78 17.52 7.15 26.28
CA PHE A 78 17.82 7.63 27.64
C PHE A 78 17.84 9.13 27.91
N GLY A 79 17.00 9.58 28.86
CA GLY A 79 17.34 10.77 29.66
C GLY A 79 16.19 11.71 30.03
N GLY A 80 15.11 11.20 30.62
CA GLY A 80 14.06 12.05 31.19
C GLY A 80 13.66 11.55 32.57
N ARG A 81 14.37 12.00 33.61
CA ARG A 81 14.05 11.76 35.03
C ARG A 81 12.55 11.99 35.27
N GLY A 82 11.81 10.91 35.51
CA GLY A 82 10.48 10.96 36.10
C GLY A 82 10.58 11.55 37.50
N LYS A 83 10.29 12.84 37.63
CA LYS A 83 9.98 13.46 38.92
C LYS A 83 8.52 13.17 39.22
N MET A 84 8.27 12.13 40.01
CA MET A 84 6.98 11.90 40.66
C MET A 84 7.26 11.47 42.10
N GLN A 85 7.46 12.45 42.97
CA GLN A 85 7.39 12.24 44.41
C GLN A 85 7.04 13.57 45.08
N THR A 86 5.76 13.76 45.41
CA THR A 86 5.33 14.28 46.71
C THR A 86 3.81 14.07 46.82
N GLY A 87 3.38 13.24 47.76
CA GLY A 87 2.00 13.18 48.21
C GLY A 87 1.72 14.37 49.12
N ASP A 88 0.53 14.95 48.95
CA ASP A 88 0.00 16.07 49.73
C ASP A 88 -0.97 15.51 50.78
N ARG A 89 -0.75 15.89 52.06
CA ARG A 89 -1.53 15.64 53.29
C ARG A 89 -1.73 14.21 53.80
#